data_AF-A0A5N5E361-F1
#
_entry.id   AF-A0A5N5E361-F1
#
_cell.length_a   1.000
_cell.length_b   1.000
_cell.length_c   1.000
_cell.angle_alpha   90.00
_cell.angle_beta   90.00
_cell.angle_gamma   90.00
#
_symmetry.space_group_name_H-M   'P 1'
#
loop_
_entity.id
_entity.type
_entity.pdbx_description
1 polymer ?
#
loop_
_entity_poly.entity_id
_entity_poly.type
_entity_poly.pdbx_seq_one_letter_code
_entity_poly.pdbx_strand_id
1 'polypeptide(L)'
;MPTRLRPADLLRLTDEGANGVLDGRFDHLIPDAFPTLDRWSTRLHADDDVDVWLISWVPERNTELHDHAGSFGALTVLSGSLTEFRWAGDAL
;
A
#
# COMPACT_ATOMS: atom_id res chain seq x y z
N MET A 1 6.69 7.81 -21.01
CA MET A 1 7.90 8.37 -20.37
C MET A 1 8.21 7.49 -19.17
N PRO A 2 9.48 7.17 -18.83
CA PRO A 2 9.76 6.46 -17.58
C PRO A 2 9.25 7.30 -16.40
N THR A 3 8.71 6.66 -15.36
CA THR A 3 8.36 7.36 -14.12
C THR A 3 9.58 8.09 -13.57
N ARG A 4 9.37 9.30 -13.02
CA ARG A 4 10.44 10.07 -12.39
C ARG A 4 10.89 9.46 -11.05
N LEU A 5 10.06 8.61 -10.46
CA LEU A 5 10.27 8.03 -9.15
C LEU A 5 11.06 6.72 -9.24
N ARG A 6 12.01 6.54 -8.33
CA ARG A 6 12.77 5.31 -8.16
C ARG A 6 12.19 4.52 -6.97
N PRO A 7 12.50 3.22 -6.84
CA PRO A 7 12.03 2.43 -5.70
C PRO A 7 12.34 3.03 -4.32
N ALA A 8 13.51 3.67 -4.16
CA ALA A 8 13.87 4.38 -2.92
C ALA A 8 12.95 5.58 -2.63
N ASP A 9 12.47 6.27 -3.67
CA ASP A 9 11.54 7.38 -3.52
C ASP A 9 10.15 6.85 -3.08
N LEU A 10 9.73 5.69 -3.57
CA LEU A 10 8.49 5.03 -3.14
C LEU A 10 8.55 4.58 -1.67
N LEU A 11 9.67 3.99 -1.22
CA LEU A 11 9.86 3.61 0.18
C LEU A 11 9.78 4.83 1.12
N ARG A 12 10.38 5.97 0.71
CA ARG A 12 10.26 7.21 1.47
C ARG A 12 8.82 7.71 1.52
N LEU A 13 8.10 7.68 0.40
CA LEU A 13 6.71 8.12 0.35
C LEU A 13 5.79 7.26 1.22
N THR A 14 5.97 5.94 1.25
CA THR A 14 5.17 5.07 2.12
C THR A 14 5.50 5.25 3.60
N ASP A 15 6.76 5.54 3.94
CA ASP A 15 7.17 5.89 5.31
C ASP A 15 6.59 7.25 5.76
N GLU A 16 6.63 8.27 4.91
CA GLU A 16 6.01 9.58 5.17
C GLU A 16 4.49 9.47 5.33
N GLY A 17 3.85 8.64 4.50
CA GLY A 17 2.43 8.31 4.62
C GLY A 17 2.12 7.60 5.94
N ALA A 18 2.92 6.60 6.33
CA ALA A 18 2.78 5.90 7.60
C ALA A 18 2.91 6.84 8.80
N ASN A 19 3.93 7.69 8.83
CA ASN A 19 4.08 8.72 9.86
C ASN A 19 2.87 9.67 9.88
N GLY A 20 2.35 10.06 8.71
CA GLY A 20 1.14 10.88 8.65
C GLY A 20 -0.11 10.22 9.24
N VAL A 21 -0.25 8.90 9.10
CA VAL A 21 -1.32 8.15 9.76
C VAL A 21 -1.12 8.15 11.27
N LEU A 22 0.10 7.89 11.75
CA LEU A 22 0.41 7.85 13.19
C LEU A 22 0.27 9.23 13.86
N ASP A 23 0.56 10.31 13.13
CA ASP A 23 0.41 11.70 13.60
C ASP A 23 -1.05 12.21 13.53
N GLY A 24 -1.99 11.40 13.05
CA GLY A 24 -3.40 11.75 12.93
C GLY A 24 -3.76 12.69 11.77
N ARG A 25 -2.82 12.94 10.83
CA ARG A 25 -3.07 13.81 9.65
C ARG A 25 -4.20 13.28 8.77
N PHE A 26 -4.46 11.98 8.82
CA PHE A 26 -5.47 11.29 8.02
C PHE A 26 -6.66 10.78 8.83
N ASP A 27 -6.84 11.21 10.10
CA ASP A 27 -7.93 10.71 10.96
C ASP A 27 -9.32 10.86 10.31
N HIS A 28 -9.52 11.95 9.57
CA HIS A 28 -10.76 12.21 8.83
C HIS A 28 -11.06 11.22 7.69
N LEU A 29 -10.09 10.38 7.30
CA LEU A 29 -10.23 9.32 6.29
C LEU A 29 -10.34 7.92 6.91
N ILE A 30 -10.02 7.78 8.20
CA ILE A 30 -9.98 6.50 8.90
C ILE A 30 -11.37 6.26 9.53
N PRO A 31 -11.97 5.06 9.37
CA PRO A 31 -13.26 4.78 9.95
C PRO A 31 -13.13 4.65 11.48
N ASP A 32 -14.20 5.00 12.20
CA ASP A 32 -14.28 4.80 13.66
C ASP A 32 -14.04 3.32 14.06
N ALA A 33 -14.36 2.39 13.17
CA ALA A 33 -14.03 0.97 13.28
C ALA A 33 -13.72 0.38 11.90
N PHE A 34 -12.64 -0.41 11.80
CA PHE A 34 -12.30 -1.13 10.59
C PHE A 34 -13.29 -2.29 10.31
N PRO A 35 -13.64 -2.55 9.04
CA PRO A 35 -14.40 -3.75 8.67
C PRO A 35 -13.70 -5.04 9.12
N THR A 36 -14.49 -6.02 9.54
CA THR A 36 -13.99 -7.31 10.07
C THR A 36 -14.13 -8.48 9.10
N LEU A 37 -14.85 -8.30 7.99
CA LEU A 37 -15.11 -9.36 7.00
C LEU A 37 -14.35 -9.17 5.68
N ASP A 38 -14.11 -7.92 5.31
CA ASP A 38 -13.54 -7.56 4.03
C ASP A 38 -12.38 -6.58 4.22
N ARG A 39 -11.49 -6.53 3.23
CA ARG A 39 -10.43 -5.51 3.22
C ARG A 39 -11.05 -4.12 3.16
N TRP A 40 -10.32 -3.15 3.68
CA TRP A 40 -10.66 -1.75 3.58
C TRP A 40 -9.49 -0.97 3.00
N SER A 41 -9.78 0.06 2.21
CA SER A 41 -8.75 0.98 1.74
C SER A 41 -9.27 2.39 1.56
N THR A 42 -8.37 3.35 1.72
CA THR A 42 -8.58 4.75 1.35
C THR A 42 -7.32 5.31 0.69
N ARG A 43 -7.49 6.29 -0.19
CA ARG A 43 -6.37 6.96 -0.86
C ARG A 43 -5.93 8.15 -0.04
N LEU A 44 -4.66 8.17 0.35
CA LEU A 44 -4.04 9.26 1.12
C LEU A 44 -3.55 10.38 0.21
N HIS A 45 -3.03 10.02 -0.97
CA HIS A 45 -2.49 10.96 -1.96
C HIS A 45 -2.60 10.39 -3.38
N ALA A 46 -2.72 11.27 -4.36
CA ALA A 46 -2.73 10.94 -5.78
C ALA A 46 -2.21 12.11 -6.60
N ASP A 47 -1.30 11.84 -7.53
CA ASP A 47 -0.89 12.78 -8.57
C ASP A 47 -0.57 12.03 -9.88
N ASP A 48 0.00 12.74 -10.86
CA ASP A 48 0.33 12.19 -12.17
C ASP A 48 1.43 11.10 -12.12
N ASP A 49 2.21 11.04 -11.04
CA ASP A 49 3.39 10.18 -10.88
C ASP A 49 3.17 9.04 -9.87
N VAL A 50 2.31 9.21 -8.85
CA VAL A 50 2.09 8.21 -7.78
C VAL A 50 0.71 8.27 -7.12
N ASP A 51 0.22 7.09 -6.75
CA ASP A 51 -0.94 6.88 -5.86
C ASP A 51 -0.47 6.27 -4.53
N VAL A 52 -0.85 6.87 -3.40
CA VAL A 52 -0.56 6.37 -2.06
C VAL A 52 -1.85 5.96 -1.35
N TRP A 53 -1.91 4.71 -0.91
CA TRP A 53 -3.09 4.11 -0.30
C TRP A 53 -2.79 3.61 1.11
N LEU A 54 -3.76 3.79 2.02
CA LEU A 54 -3.83 3.05 3.28
C LEU A 54 -4.74 1.86 3.07
N ILE A 55 -4.28 0.67 3.42
CA ILE A 55 -5.02 -0.58 3.22
C ILE A 55 -4.97 -1.40 4.51
N SER A 56 -6.11 -2.00 4.85
CA SER A 56 -6.27 -2.93 5.97
C SER A 56 -6.78 -4.27 5.45
N TRP A 57 -6.17 -5.35 5.91
CA TRP A 57 -6.54 -6.72 5.59
C TRP A 57 -7.01 -7.44 6.86
N VAL A 58 -8.03 -8.28 6.70
CA VAL A 58 -8.41 -9.26 7.74
C VAL A 58 -7.66 -10.58 7.47
N PRO A 59 -7.40 -11.43 8.50
CA PRO A 59 -6.49 -12.59 8.39
C PRO A 59 -6.77 -13.58 7.24
N GLU A 60 -8.00 -13.60 6.73
CA GLU A 60 -8.45 -14.53 5.67
C GLU A 60 -8.61 -13.86 4.30
N ARG A 61 -8.35 -12.55 4.19
CA ARG A 61 -8.44 -11.80 2.94
C ARG A 61 -7.04 -11.46 2.45
N ASN A 62 -6.75 -11.84 1.21
CA ASN A 62 -5.49 -11.54 0.55
C ASN A 62 -5.73 -10.63 -0.66
N THR A 63 -4.64 -10.13 -1.21
CA THR A 63 -4.61 -9.64 -2.58
C THR A 63 -4.07 -10.78 -3.43
N GLU A 64 -4.81 -11.17 -4.48
CA GLU A 64 -4.36 -12.20 -5.42
C GLU A 64 -3.02 -11.82 -6.06
N LEU A 65 -2.27 -12.81 -6.53
CA LEU A 65 -1.04 -12.54 -7.28
C LEU A 65 -1.38 -11.74 -8.55
N HIS A 66 -0.74 -10.60 -8.72
CA HIS A 66 -0.93 -9.70 -9.85
C HIS A 66 0.42 -9.08 -10.23
N ASP A 67 0.53 -8.63 -11.48
CA ASP A 67 1.64 -7.77 -11.87
C ASP A 67 1.34 -6.30 -11.54
N HIS A 68 2.33 -5.43 -11.72
CA HIS A 68 2.17 -3.99 -11.51
C HIS A 68 1.89 -3.24 -12.82
N ALA A 69 1.53 -3.93 -13.91
CA ALA A 69 1.25 -3.34 -15.22
C ALA A 69 2.31 -2.32 -15.71
N GLY A 70 3.59 -2.58 -15.42
CA GLY A 70 4.72 -1.70 -15.76
C GLY A 70 5.02 -0.59 -14.73
N SER A 71 4.30 -0.55 -13.62
CA SER A 71 4.57 0.31 -12.46
C SER A 71 5.48 -0.37 -11.43
N PHE A 72 5.92 0.39 -10.42
CA PHE A 72 6.62 -0.14 -9.24
C PHE A 72 5.76 0.09 -8.00
N GLY A 73 5.92 -0.79 -7.01
CA GLY A 73 5.26 -0.68 -5.70
C GLY A 73 6.28 -0.67 -4.56
N ALA A 74 5.89 -0.04 -3.45
CA ALA A 74 6.54 -0.16 -2.16
C ALA A 74 5.45 -0.21 -1.07
N LEU A 75 5.78 -0.75 0.09
CA LEU A 75 4.86 -0.82 1.24
C LEU A 75 5.60 -0.58 2.54
N THR A 76 4.92 0.06 3.49
CA THR A 76 5.32 0.19 4.90
C THR A 76 4.19 -0.41 5.74
N VAL A 77 4.50 -1.39 6.60
CA VAL A 77 3.50 -2.02 7.48
C VAL A 77 3.36 -1.20 8.76
N LEU A 78 2.17 -0.63 8.98
CA LEU A 78 1.85 0.14 10.18
C LEU A 78 1.57 -0.75 11.40
N SER A 79 0.88 -1.88 11.20
CA SER A 79 0.48 -2.79 12.27
C SER A 79 0.26 -4.20 11.73
N GLY A 80 0.47 -5.20 12.58
CA GLY A 80 0.37 -6.61 12.23
C GLY A 80 1.54 -7.09 11.38
N SER A 81 1.26 -7.95 10.40
CA SER A 81 2.26 -8.53 9.51
C SER A 81 1.64 -8.93 8.18
N LEU A 82 2.40 -8.80 7.10
CA LEU A 82 2.03 -9.30 5.78
C LEU A 82 3.09 -10.30 5.30
N THR A 83 2.64 -11.31 4.55
CA THR A 83 3.51 -12.19 3.79
C THR A 83 3.38 -11.86 2.32
N GLU A 84 4.48 -11.47 1.69
CA GLU A 84 4.52 -11.19 0.25
C GLU A 84 5.02 -12.41 -0.51
N PHE A 85 4.26 -12.82 -1.53
CA PHE A 85 4.66 -13.84 -2.49
C PHE A 85 4.88 -13.16 -3.85
N ARG A 86 6.06 -13.40 -4.44
CA ARG A 86 6.42 -12.89 -5.76
C ARG A 86 6.66 -14.04 -6.73
N TRP A 87 6.23 -13.85 -7.97
CA TRP A 87 6.58 -14.77 -9.05
C TRP A 87 7.87 -14.31 -9.72
N ALA A 88 8.90 -15.16 -9.70
CA ALA A 88 10.23 -14.83 -10.25
C ALA A 88 10.40 -15.23 -11.73
N GLY A 89 9.38 -15.79 -12.38
CA GLY A 89 9.41 -16.13 -13.80
C GLY A 89 9.85 -17.56 -14.15
N ASP A 90 10.47 -18.29 -13.22
CA ASP A 90 11.06 -19.60 -13.51
C ASP A 90 10.28 -20.75 -12.87
N ALA A 91 9.16 -21.13 -13.48
CA ALA A 91 8.58 -22.49 -13.43
C ALA A 91 7.32 -22.57 -14.32
N LEU A 92 7.44 -23.22 -15.47
CA LEU A 92 6.37 -24.02 -16.05
C LEU A 92 6.71 -25.50 -15.79
#